data_AF-A0A661UK34-F1
#
_entry.id   AF-A0A661UK34-F1
#
_cell.length_a   1.000
_cell.length_b   1.000
_cell.length_c   1.000
_cell.angle_alpha   90.00
_cell.angle_beta   90.00
_cell.angle_gamma   90.00
#
_symmetry.space_group_name_H-M   'P 1'
#
loop_
_entity.id
_entity.type
_entity.pdbx_description
1 polymer ?
#
loop_
_entity_poly.entity_id
_entity_poly.type
_entity_poly.pdbx_seq_one_letter_code
_entity_poly.pdbx_strand_id
1 'polypeptide(L)'
;MEKIKMFLMIILIVNIFSVISAKTIDFVEPTDVYKISDINNLWNNGATFSAQIRPLTADNIGRIAFQENNWELYTEEIQRNQITLVFKKNFSVSPLVIKLSSSLPKNEWSHIAISYDIENLPTVYLNGKEVEYMITGEPEGFSIDGNSSILFIGNNNSYNNFDGLIKDVMIKRKISDASEIQDLMNRTNSEFFTILERTSVENADEVETFANILSQNFPNPFVASTMISFSLNPNDGKSARIEIFNVKGQKIREYQVSSGQTSIVFDGKDNRGKKIAAGIYFYKLHTNTVQIVKRMIISR
;
A
#
# COMPACT_ATOMS: atom_id res chain seq x y z
N MET A 1 18.27 41.25 -14.27
CA MET A 1 19.43 40.35 -14.12
C MET A 1 18.97 39.17 -13.26
N GLU A 2 18.03 38.38 -13.76
CA GLU A 2 18.33 37.27 -14.68
C GLU A 2 19.14 36.18 -13.97
N LYS A 3 18.50 35.05 -13.71
CA LYS A 3 18.63 33.83 -14.53
C LYS A 3 20.05 33.23 -14.42
N ILE A 4 20.05 31.95 -14.03
CA ILE A 4 21.12 30.97 -14.23
C ILE A 4 22.22 31.11 -13.16
N LYS A 5 22.25 30.27 -12.12
CA LYS A 5 22.33 28.79 -12.12
C LYS A 5 21.45 28.26 -10.96
N MET A 6 20.47 27.36 -11.06
CA MET A 6 20.20 26.20 -11.92
C MET A 6 21.46 25.38 -12.23
N PHE A 7 21.45 24.12 -11.75
CA PHE A 7 22.45 23.04 -11.90
C PHE A 7 23.54 22.90 -10.82
N LEU A 8 23.20 22.19 -9.73
CA LEU A 8 23.86 20.98 -9.19
C LEU A 8 23.16 20.68 -7.83
N MET A 9 22.10 19.86 -7.76
CA MET A 9 22.03 18.40 -7.88
C MET A 9 22.73 17.67 -6.72
N ILE A 10 21.90 16.92 -5.98
CA ILE A 10 22.16 15.76 -5.10
C ILE A 10 22.78 16.09 -3.75
N ILE A 11 22.00 15.87 -2.68
CA ILE A 11 22.28 14.93 -1.57
C ILE A 11 21.25 15.16 -0.45
N LEU A 12 20.56 14.07 -0.08
CA LEU A 12 19.90 13.71 1.20
C LEU A 12 18.97 14.76 1.86
N ILE A 13 17.74 14.41 2.25
CA ILE A 13 17.37 13.73 3.51
C ILE A 13 15.95 13.16 3.27
N VAL A 14 15.75 11.85 3.14
CA VAL A 14 15.58 10.79 4.18
C VAL A 14 14.28 10.94 4.98
N ASN A 15 13.40 9.96 4.75
CA ASN A 15 12.37 9.34 5.60
C ASN A 15 12.08 9.98 6.96
N ILE A 16 10.80 10.21 7.26
CA ILE A 16 10.06 9.70 8.45
C ILE A 16 8.56 9.92 8.19
N PHE A 17 7.77 8.85 7.99
CA PHE A 17 6.41 8.71 8.55
C PHE A 17 6.00 7.24 8.61
N SER A 18 5.57 6.88 9.80
CA SER A 18 5.29 5.56 10.36
C SER A 18 3.92 5.02 9.92
N VAL A 19 3.93 3.77 9.41
CA VAL A 19 2.76 2.92 9.09
C VAL A 19 1.90 3.44 7.92
N ILE A 20 2.01 2.80 6.76
CA ILE A 20 1.19 3.09 5.57
C ILE A 20 -0.27 2.66 5.73
N SER A 21 -0.56 1.65 6.54
CA SER A 21 -1.93 1.21 6.75
C SER A 21 -1.92 0.17 7.86
N ALA A 22 -2.62 0.43 8.95
CA ALA A 22 -3.13 -0.63 9.80
C ALA A 22 -4.60 -0.78 9.41
N LYS A 23 -4.86 -1.53 8.34
CA LYS A 23 -6.21 -1.97 8.01
C LYS A 23 -6.21 -3.47 8.24
N THR A 24 -6.91 -3.90 9.29
CA THR A 24 -7.26 -5.31 9.42
C THR A 24 -8.13 -5.65 8.22
N ILE A 25 -7.59 -6.44 7.30
CA ILE A 25 -8.29 -6.97 6.14
C ILE A 25 -8.49 -8.44 6.46
N ASP A 26 -9.70 -8.80 6.85
CA ASP A 26 -10.05 -10.21 7.00
C ASP A 26 -10.43 -10.75 5.63
N PHE A 27 -9.68 -11.73 5.15
CA PHE A 27 -10.04 -12.51 3.97
C PHE A 27 -11.10 -13.51 4.42
N VAL A 28 -12.33 -13.36 3.91
CA VAL A 28 -13.48 -14.21 4.27
C VAL A 28 -13.54 -15.42 3.34
N GLU A 29 -13.02 -15.28 2.12
CA GLU A 29 -12.93 -16.35 1.13
C GLU A 29 -11.49 -16.51 0.60
N PRO A 30 -11.08 -17.74 0.23
CA PRO A 30 -9.77 -17.98 -0.39
C PRO A 30 -9.52 -17.23 -1.70
N THR A 31 -10.55 -16.58 -2.26
CA THR A 31 -10.49 -15.80 -3.51
C THR A 31 -10.35 -14.29 -3.30
N ASP A 32 -10.39 -13.83 -2.05
CA ASP A 32 -10.31 -12.41 -1.73
C ASP A 32 -8.95 -11.82 -2.15
N VAL A 33 -8.98 -10.59 -2.66
CA VAL A 33 -7.80 -9.84 -3.09
C VAL A 33 -7.91 -8.42 -2.61
N TYR A 34 -6.89 -7.95 -1.90
CA TYR A 34 -6.77 -6.55 -1.56
C TYR A 34 -5.71 -5.88 -2.43
N LYS A 35 -6.01 -4.67 -2.91
CA LYS A 35 -5.10 -3.89 -3.75
C LYS A 35 -4.77 -2.59 -3.04
N ILE A 36 -3.49 -2.35 -2.79
CA ILE A 36 -2.95 -1.11 -2.26
C ILE A 36 -2.24 -0.41 -3.42
N SER A 37 -2.77 0.72 -3.86
CA SER A 37 -2.18 1.51 -4.93
C SER A 37 -1.09 2.44 -4.39
N ASP A 38 -0.25 2.97 -5.30
CA ASP A 38 0.78 3.97 -5.01
C ASP A 38 1.87 3.49 -4.03
N ILE A 39 2.06 2.16 -3.92
CA ILE A 39 3.21 1.57 -3.25
C ILE A 39 4.35 1.48 -4.26
N ASN A 40 5.20 2.50 -4.26
CA ASN A 40 6.44 2.45 -5.02
C ASN A 40 7.63 2.29 -4.07
N ASN A 41 8.64 1.57 -4.56
CA ASN A 41 9.97 1.51 -3.98
C ASN A 41 9.92 1.18 -2.49
N LEU A 42 9.07 0.20 -2.14
CA LEU A 42 8.75 -0.12 -0.76
C LEU A 42 10.02 -0.40 0.05
N TRP A 43 10.91 -1.19 -0.50
CA TRP A 43 12.14 -1.65 0.14
C TRP A 43 13.32 -0.68 0.01
N ASN A 44 13.14 0.46 -0.69
CA ASN A 44 14.19 1.44 -0.83
C ASN A 44 14.19 2.33 0.42
N ASN A 45 15.29 2.32 1.18
CA ASN A 45 15.44 3.00 2.48
C ASN A 45 14.64 2.35 3.62
N GLY A 46 14.47 1.03 3.57
CA GLY A 46 13.92 0.23 4.67
C GLY A 46 12.40 0.24 4.80
N ALA A 47 11.82 -0.96 4.86
CA ALA A 47 10.40 -1.16 5.15
C ALA A 47 10.14 -2.45 5.93
N THR A 48 8.95 -2.55 6.50
CA THR A 48 8.44 -3.75 7.15
C THR A 48 7.07 -4.10 6.62
N PHE A 49 6.89 -5.36 6.21
CA PHE A 49 5.59 -5.98 6.00
C PHE A 49 5.30 -6.94 7.16
N SER A 50 4.09 -6.91 7.70
CA SER A 50 3.63 -7.77 8.80
C SER A 50 2.20 -8.22 8.54
N ALA A 51 1.87 -9.47 8.85
CA ALA A 51 0.52 -10.00 8.76
C ALA A 51 0.32 -11.20 9.68
N GLN A 52 -0.93 -11.48 10.03
CA GLN A 52 -1.34 -12.78 10.54
C GLN A 52 -1.82 -13.63 9.37
N ILE A 53 -1.33 -14.86 9.27
CA ILE A 53 -1.75 -15.81 8.22
C ILE A 53 -2.21 -17.13 8.84
N ARG A 54 -3.18 -17.78 8.20
CA ARG A 54 -3.64 -19.13 8.51
C ARG A 54 -3.75 -19.94 7.22
N PRO A 55 -2.68 -20.64 6.81
CA PRO A 55 -2.71 -21.52 5.65
C PRO A 55 -3.71 -22.67 5.88
N LEU A 56 -4.59 -22.96 4.92
CA LEU A 56 -5.56 -24.05 5.01
C LEU A 56 -5.05 -25.31 4.29
N THR A 57 -4.33 -25.12 3.18
CA THR A 57 -3.68 -26.20 2.44
C THR A 57 -2.17 -26.02 2.39
N ALA A 58 -1.49 -27.08 1.95
CA ALA A 58 -0.05 -27.07 1.70
C ALA A 58 0.26 -27.13 0.20
N ASP A 59 -0.75 -26.96 -0.66
CA ASP A 59 -0.61 -27.27 -2.07
C ASP A 59 -0.08 -26.05 -2.83
N ASN A 60 0.93 -26.27 -3.67
CA ASN A 60 1.50 -25.26 -4.57
C ASN A 60 2.10 -24.02 -3.87
N ILE A 61 2.46 -23.03 -4.67
CA ILE A 61 2.87 -21.70 -4.21
C ILE A 61 1.60 -20.93 -3.81
N GLY A 62 1.58 -20.33 -2.61
CA GLY A 62 0.47 -19.52 -2.12
C GLY A 62 0.88 -18.06 -1.90
N ARG A 63 0.57 -17.17 -2.84
CA ARG A 63 0.94 -15.74 -2.75
C ARG A 63 0.17 -14.99 -1.67
N ILE A 64 0.89 -14.54 -0.64
CA ILE A 64 0.35 -13.73 0.47
C ILE A 64 0.33 -12.26 0.08
N ALA A 65 1.43 -11.75 -0.46
CA ALA A 65 1.55 -10.37 -0.91
C ALA A 65 2.55 -10.26 -2.05
N PHE A 66 2.25 -9.48 -3.09
CA PHE A 66 3.19 -9.29 -4.19
C PHE A 66 2.98 -7.96 -4.94
N GLN A 67 4.07 -7.48 -5.52
CA GLN A 67 4.07 -6.42 -6.53
C GLN A 67 4.59 -7.02 -7.83
N GLU A 68 3.80 -6.89 -8.90
CA GLU A 68 4.12 -7.46 -10.21
C GLU A 68 5.51 -7.02 -10.68
N ASN A 69 6.31 -8.01 -11.08
CA ASN A 69 7.69 -7.81 -11.52
C ASN A 69 8.58 -7.06 -10.51
N ASN A 70 8.27 -7.10 -9.21
CA ASN A 70 9.11 -6.48 -8.19
C ASN A 70 9.45 -7.45 -7.06
N TRP A 71 8.46 -7.84 -6.25
CA TRP A 71 8.69 -8.74 -5.12
C TRP A 71 7.44 -9.56 -4.82
N GLU A 72 7.65 -10.69 -4.16
CA GLU A 72 6.61 -11.63 -3.78
C GLU A 72 6.92 -12.22 -2.40
N LEU A 73 5.90 -12.32 -1.56
CA LEU A 73 5.89 -13.06 -0.30
C LEU A 73 4.83 -14.15 -0.42
N TYR A 74 5.25 -15.40 -0.26
CA TYR A 74 4.39 -16.54 -0.52
C TYR A 74 4.75 -17.73 0.37
N THR A 75 3.82 -18.68 0.45
CA THR A 75 4.10 -20.01 0.99
C THR A 75 4.47 -20.98 -0.12
N GLU A 76 5.31 -21.96 0.17
CA GLU A 76 5.63 -23.06 -0.75
C GLU A 76 5.69 -24.39 0.01
N GLU A 77 5.26 -25.48 -0.62
CA GLU A 77 5.41 -26.84 -0.10
C GLU A 77 6.87 -27.30 -0.17
N ILE A 78 7.44 -27.69 0.97
CA ILE A 78 8.82 -28.19 1.05
C ILE A 78 8.89 -29.72 1.09
N GLN A 79 7.87 -30.33 1.69
CA GLN A 79 7.66 -31.76 1.81
C GLN A 79 6.16 -31.95 1.91
N ARG A 80 5.69 -33.19 1.69
CA ARG A 80 4.26 -33.51 1.74
C ARG A 80 3.63 -32.92 3.01
N ASN A 81 2.70 -31.98 2.81
CA ASN A 81 1.93 -31.34 3.87
C ASN A 81 2.72 -30.40 4.81
N GLN A 82 3.93 -30.00 4.43
CA GLN A 82 4.76 -29.02 5.13
C GLN A 82 5.02 -27.83 4.21
N ILE A 83 4.68 -26.65 4.69
CA ILE A 83 4.90 -25.39 3.98
C ILE A 83 5.91 -24.53 4.70
N THR A 84 6.60 -23.68 3.95
CA THR A 84 7.46 -22.62 4.49
C THR A 84 7.09 -21.27 3.90
N LEU A 85 7.67 -20.21 4.47
CA LEU A 85 7.58 -18.84 3.96
C LEU A 85 8.76 -18.54 3.04
N VAL A 86 8.47 -17.90 1.91
CA VAL A 86 9.47 -17.47 0.94
C VAL A 86 9.28 -16.00 0.61
N PHE A 87 10.37 -15.25 0.63
CA PHE A 87 10.43 -13.88 0.15
C PHE A 87 11.37 -13.79 -1.04
N LYS A 88 10.85 -13.21 -2.11
CA LYS A 88 11.57 -12.99 -3.35
C LYS A 88 11.53 -11.53 -3.71
N LYS A 89 12.70 -10.93 -3.92
CA LYS A 89 12.87 -9.59 -4.49
C LYS A 89 13.63 -9.71 -5.81
N ASN A 90 13.01 -9.28 -6.89
CA ASN A 90 13.65 -9.27 -8.19
C ASN A 90 14.68 -8.12 -8.29
N PHE A 91 15.74 -8.42 -9.03
CA PHE A 91 16.75 -7.48 -9.52
C PHE A 91 16.89 -7.69 -11.04
N SER A 92 17.67 -6.84 -11.70
CA SER A 92 17.78 -6.86 -13.16
C SER A 92 18.44 -8.12 -13.74
N VAL A 93 19.19 -8.90 -12.94
CA VAL A 93 19.86 -10.13 -13.40
C VAL A 93 19.32 -11.35 -12.66
N SER A 94 19.43 -11.41 -11.33
CA SER A 94 18.99 -12.54 -10.51
C SER A 94 18.27 -12.06 -9.25
N PRO A 95 17.14 -12.67 -8.84
CA PRO A 95 16.43 -12.26 -7.64
C PRO A 95 17.15 -12.69 -6.36
N LEU A 96 16.99 -11.87 -5.31
CA LEU A 96 17.13 -12.37 -3.93
C LEU A 96 15.96 -13.30 -3.64
N VAL A 97 16.25 -14.52 -3.20
CA VAL A 97 15.23 -15.47 -2.72
C VAL A 97 15.66 -16.03 -1.38
N ILE A 98 14.88 -15.73 -0.33
CA ILE A 98 15.09 -16.29 1.00
C ILE A 98 13.95 -17.23 1.37
N LYS A 99 14.30 -18.35 1.98
CA LYS A 99 13.37 -19.41 2.38
C LYS A 99 13.54 -19.70 3.86
N LEU A 100 12.45 -19.57 4.60
CA LEU A 100 12.45 -19.78 6.04
C LEU A 100 12.85 -21.24 6.36
N SER A 101 13.73 -21.42 7.34
CA SER A 101 14.23 -22.75 7.73
C SER A 101 13.21 -23.57 8.52
N SER A 102 12.22 -22.91 9.12
CA SER A 102 11.10 -23.53 9.84
C SER A 102 9.85 -23.69 8.98
N SER A 103 9.05 -24.72 9.27
CA SER A 103 7.73 -24.91 8.66
C SER A 103 6.68 -24.04 9.33
N LEU A 104 5.70 -23.58 8.56
CA LEU A 104 4.48 -22.95 9.09
C LEU A 104 3.41 -24.01 9.40
N PRO A 105 2.71 -23.91 10.55
CA PRO A 105 1.61 -24.80 10.86
C PRO A 105 0.40 -24.53 9.95
N LYS A 106 -0.29 -25.60 9.54
CA LYS A 106 -1.56 -25.48 8.83
C LYS A 106 -2.71 -25.31 9.82
N ASN A 107 -3.78 -24.64 9.37
CA ASN A 107 -5.00 -24.39 10.14
C ASN A 107 -4.78 -23.64 11.46
N GLU A 108 -3.58 -23.09 11.67
CA GLU A 108 -3.22 -22.30 12.85
C GLU A 108 -2.77 -20.92 12.42
N TRP A 109 -3.07 -19.92 13.24
CA TRP A 109 -2.60 -18.57 13.01
C TRP A 109 -1.11 -18.47 13.31
N SER A 110 -0.37 -17.89 12.38
CA SER A 110 1.03 -17.50 12.55
C SER A 110 1.20 -16.04 12.18
N HIS A 111 1.90 -15.30 13.04
CA HIS A 111 2.33 -13.94 12.71
C HIS A 111 3.61 -14.03 11.89
N ILE A 112 3.62 -13.37 10.74
CA ILE A 112 4.80 -13.23 9.89
C ILE A 112 5.17 -11.77 9.77
N ALA A 113 6.47 -11.48 9.76
CA ALA A 113 6.96 -10.17 9.34
C ALA A 113 8.30 -10.25 8.61
N ILE A 114 8.49 -9.33 7.68
CA ILE A 114 9.75 -9.13 6.95
C ILE A 114 10.11 -7.66 7.07
N SER A 115 11.28 -7.41 7.62
CA SER A 115 11.91 -6.09 7.72
C SER A 115 13.10 -6.08 6.77
N TYR A 116 13.10 -5.20 5.78
CA TYR A 116 14.07 -5.25 4.69
C TYR A 116 14.41 -3.87 4.14
N ASP A 117 15.71 -3.62 3.98
CA ASP A 117 16.27 -2.52 3.22
C ASP A 117 17.07 -3.11 2.07
N ILE A 118 16.93 -2.54 0.87
CA ILE A 118 17.56 -3.04 -0.36
C ILE A 118 19.09 -3.12 -0.27
N GLU A 119 19.71 -2.31 0.61
CA GLU A 119 21.16 -2.30 0.83
C GLU A 119 21.65 -3.40 1.79
N ASN A 120 20.73 -4.09 2.49
CA ASN A 120 21.04 -5.08 3.52
C ASN A 120 20.34 -6.41 3.24
N LEU A 121 20.58 -7.43 4.06
CA LEU A 121 19.78 -8.66 4.01
C LEU A 121 18.47 -8.49 4.81
N PRO A 122 17.36 -9.17 4.43
CA PRO A 122 16.12 -9.12 5.19
C PRO A 122 16.27 -9.71 6.59
N THR A 123 15.52 -9.17 7.55
CA THR A 123 15.23 -9.82 8.83
C THR A 123 13.82 -10.39 8.78
N VAL A 124 13.68 -11.68 9.10
CA VAL A 124 12.40 -12.39 9.08
C VAL A 124 11.97 -12.72 10.49
N TYR A 125 10.68 -12.54 10.77
CA TYR A 125 10.08 -12.84 12.05
C TYR A 125 8.92 -13.81 11.90
N LEU A 126 8.85 -14.77 12.82
CA LEU A 126 7.73 -15.69 12.99
C LEU A 126 7.26 -15.61 14.45
N ASN A 127 5.97 -15.33 14.65
CA ASN A 127 5.37 -15.21 15.98
C ASN A 127 6.14 -14.24 16.90
N GLY A 128 6.50 -13.08 16.33
CA GLY A 128 7.19 -12.01 17.05
C GLY A 128 8.67 -12.27 17.36
N LYS A 129 9.25 -13.37 16.86
CA LYS A 129 10.67 -13.71 17.07
C LYS A 129 11.41 -13.75 15.75
N GLU A 130 12.63 -13.24 15.75
CA GLU A 130 13.54 -13.38 14.61
C GLU A 130 13.85 -14.85 14.35
N VAL A 131 13.90 -15.23 13.08
CA VAL A 131 14.07 -16.61 12.63
C VAL A 131 15.09 -16.69 11.49
N GLU A 132 15.82 -17.79 11.47
CA GLU A 132 16.81 -18.07 10.44
C GLU A 132 16.15 -18.49 9.13
N TYR A 133 16.80 -18.14 8.02
CA TYR A 133 16.42 -18.52 6.67
C TYR A 133 17.65 -18.92 5.85
N MET A 134 17.40 -19.58 4.73
CA MET A 134 18.42 -19.89 3.72
C MET A 134 18.28 -18.95 2.53
N ILE A 135 19.39 -18.46 1.99
CA ILE A 135 19.41 -17.77 0.70
C ILE A 135 19.50 -18.86 -0.38
N THR A 136 18.52 -18.86 -1.29
CA THR A 136 18.37 -19.83 -2.38
C THR A 136 18.49 -19.19 -3.76
N GLY A 137 18.51 -17.85 -3.81
CA GLY A 137 18.85 -17.05 -4.96
C GLY A 137 19.59 -15.80 -4.48
N GLU A 138 20.79 -15.60 -5.00
CA GLU A 138 21.62 -14.43 -4.69
C GLU A 138 21.21 -13.26 -5.60
N PRO A 139 21.05 -12.04 -5.05
CA PRO A 139 20.68 -10.87 -5.83
C PRO A 139 21.83 -10.42 -6.73
N GLU A 140 21.54 -10.24 -8.02
CA GLU A 140 22.48 -9.67 -8.97
C GLU A 140 21.83 -8.54 -9.80
N GLY A 141 22.61 -7.48 -10.03
CA GLY A 141 22.18 -6.31 -10.81
C GLY A 141 21.52 -5.21 -9.96
N PHE A 142 20.74 -4.36 -10.62
CA PHE A 142 20.09 -3.21 -9.96
C PHE A 142 18.69 -3.58 -9.48
N SER A 143 18.22 -2.91 -8.42
CA SER A 143 16.82 -3.06 -7.98
C SER A 143 15.88 -2.65 -9.11
N ILE A 144 14.86 -3.46 -9.34
CA ILE A 144 13.78 -3.12 -10.25
C ILE A 144 12.61 -2.51 -9.48
N ASP A 145 12.21 -1.32 -9.93
CA ASP A 145 10.94 -0.71 -9.58
C ASP A 145 9.92 -1.34 -10.54
N GLY A 146 9.21 -2.37 -10.08
CA GLY A 146 8.30 -3.13 -10.96
C GLY A 146 7.29 -2.22 -11.67
N ASN A 147 6.78 -2.70 -12.81
CA ASN A 147 5.85 -1.92 -13.66
C ASN A 147 4.49 -1.59 -13.00
N SER A 148 4.29 -2.00 -11.75
CA SER A 148 3.05 -1.84 -11.00
C SER A 148 3.31 -1.16 -9.66
N SER A 149 2.66 -0.02 -9.43
CA SER A 149 2.56 0.61 -8.10
C SER A 149 1.53 -0.08 -7.19
N ILE A 150 0.91 -1.16 -7.68
CA ILE A 150 -0.11 -1.90 -6.95
C ILE A 150 0.55 -3.04 -6.20
N LEU A 151 0.39 -3.01 -4.88
CA LEU A 151 0.60 -4.15 -4.01
C LEU A 151 -0.69 -4.95 -3.88
N PHE A 152 -0.62 -6.21 -4.26
CA PHE A 152 -1.69 -7.17 -4.05
C PHE A 152 -1.44 -7.91 -2.74
N ILE A 153 -2.48 -8.13 -1.97
CA ILE A 153 -2.49 -9.00 -0.80
C ILE A 153 -3.59 -10.05 -1.01
N GLY A 154 -3.28 -11.30 -0.73
CA GLY A 154 -4.09 -12.46 -1.06
C GLY A 154 -4.18 -12.72 -2.56
N ASN A 155 -5.34 -13.21 -3.03
CA ASN A 155 -5.47 -14.07 -4.19
C ASN A 155 -5.02 -13.44 -5.54
N ASN A 156 -5.81 -12.85 -6.42
CA ASN A 156 -5.45 -12.45 -7.81
C ASN A 156 -5.52 -13.58 -8.84
N ASN A 157 -6.60 -14.37 -8.78
CA ASN A 157 -7.25 -15.15 -9.85
C ASN A 157 -6.34 -15.74 -10.94
N SER A 158 -5.13 -16.18 -10.57
CA SER A 158 -4.06 -16.68 -11.44
C SER A 158 -3.45 -17.92 -10.78
N TYR A 159 -2.55 -18.62 -11.48
CA TYR A 159 -1.76 -19.70 -10.89
C TYR A 159 -1.06 -19.21 -9.60
N ASN A 160 -1.08 -20.03 -8.54
CA ASN A 160 -0.39 -19.81 -7.24
C ASN A 160 -1.11 -18.92 -6.19
N ASN A 161 -2.39 -19.17 -5.95
CA ASN A 161 -3.19 -18.45 -4.96
C ASN A 161 -2.88 -18.92 -3.53
N PHE A 162 -2.83 -17.99 -2.57
CA PHE A 162 -2.78 -18.35 -1.15
C PHE A 162 -4.14 -18.91 -0.71
N ASP A 163 -4.17 -20.20 -0.43
CA ASP A 163 -5.33 -20.88 0.12
C ASP A 163 -5.28 -20.83 1.65
N GLY A 164 -5.74 -19.71 2.18
CA GLY A 164 -5.69 -19.42 3.60
C GLY A 164 -6.41 -18.13 3.97
N LEU A 165 -6.43 -17.86 5.27
CA LEU A 165 -6.93 -16.61 5.81
C LEU A 165 -5.75 -15.67 6.08
N ILE A 166 -5.91 -14.39 5.78
CA ILE A 166 -4.95 -13.34 6.12
C ILE A 166 -5.71 -12.31 6.95
N LYS A 167 -5.07 -11.74 7.97
CA LYS A 167 -5.58 -10.59 8.71
C LYS A 167 -4.46 -9.70 9.25
N ASP A 168 -4.84 -8.55 9.79
CA ASP A 168 -3.96 -7.61 10.47
C ASP A 168 -2.70 -7.23 9.66
N VAL A 169 -2.92 -7.02 8.35
CA VAL A 169 -1.84 -6.66 7.44
C VAL A 169 -1.38 -5.25 7.71
N MET A 170 -0.06 -5.08 7.77
CA MET A 170 0.58 -3.83 8.11
C MET A 170 1.86 -3.64 7.31
N ILE A 171 2.03 -2.41 6.84
CA ILE A 171 3.19 -2.00 6.04
C ILE A 171 3.76 -0.74 6.67
N LYS A 172 5.07 -0.71 6.94
CA LYS A 172 5.80 0.45 7.48
C LYS A 172 6.91 0.81 6.51
N ARG A 173 7.13 2.11 6.24
CA ARG A 173 8.31 2.62 5.52
C ARG A 173 9.48 2.87 6.48
N LYS A 174 9.77 1.87 7.30
CA LYS A 174 10.89 1.84 8.24
C LYS A 174 11.19 0.39 8.55
N ILE A 175 12.46 0.08 8.80
CA ILE A 175 12.87 -1.16 9.46
C ILE A 175 12.31 -1.19 10.88
N SER A 176 11.60 -2.27 11.19
CA SER A 176 11.20 -2.62 12.55
C SER A 176 12.16 -3.65 13.15
N ASP A 177 12.45 -3.47 14.44
CA ASP A 177 13.19 -4.40 15.27
C ASP A 177 12.25 -5.41 15.96
N ALA A 178 12.83 -6.38 16.67
CA ALA A 178 12.07 -7.43 17.35
C ALA A 178 11.04 -6.91 18.37
N SER A 179 11.34 -5.79 19.06
CA SER A 179 10.40 -5.20 20.03
C SER A 179 9.21 -4.59 19.31
N GLU A 180 9.45 -3.82 18.26
CA GLU A 180 8.39 -3.25 17.44
C GLU A 180 7.52 -4.37 16.85
N ILE A 181 8.12 -5.43 16.29
CA ILE A 181 7.40 -6.58 15.72
C ILE A 181 6.55 -7.29 16.79
N GLN A 182 7.05 -7.46 18.00
CA GLN A 182 6.31 -8.08 19.09
C GLN A 182 5.09 -7.22 19.50
N ASP A 183 5.23 -5.90 19.52
CA ASP A 183 4.10 -4.99 19.70
C ASP A 183 3.09 -5.12 18.56
N LEU A 184 3.54 -5.20 17.31
CA LEU A 184 2.67 -5.38 16.15
C LEU A 184 1.85 -6.68 16.25
N MET A 185 2.49 -7.78 16.66
CA MET A 185 1.83 -9.06 16.88
C MET A 185 0.83 -8.99 18.03
N ASN A 186 1.18 -8.33 19.15
CA ASN A 186 0.31 -8.29 20.33
C ASN A 186 -0.90 -7.35 20.13
N ARG A 187 -0.77 -6.33 19.28
CA ARG A 187 -1.88 -5.45 18.88
C ARG A 187 -3.03 -6.19 18.21
N THR A 188 -2.82 -7.39 17.69
CA THR A 188 -3.87 -8.22 17.05
C THR A 188 -4.70 -9.04 18.04
N ASN A 189 -4.32 -9.07 19.33
CA ASN A 189 -4.99 -9.83 20.38
C ASN A 189 -5.89 -8.97 21.29
N SER A 190 -6.03 -7.67 21.00
CA SER A 190 -6.92 -6.76 21.73
C SER A 190 -7.94 -6.17 20.77
N GLU A 191 -9.22 -6.32 21.07
CA GLU A 191 -10.30 -5.68 20.35
C GLU A 191 -10.08 -4.16 20.21
N PHE A 192 -10.35 -3.65 19.00
CA PHE A 192 -10.61 -2.28 18.57
C PHE A 192 -10.14 -1.06 19.42
N PHE A 193 -9.35 -0.22 18.75
CA PHE A 193 -9.27 1.25 18.85
C PHE A 193 -9.15 1.90 20.24
N THR A 194 -7.94 2.36 20.55
CA THR A 194 -7.76 3.66 21.18
C THR A 194 -6.58 4.35 20.49
N ILE A 195 -6.87 5.51 19.88
CA ILE A 195 -5.86 6.51 19.56
C ILE A 195 -5.25 6.87 20.91
N LEU A 196 -4.04 6.39 21.18
CA LEU A 196 -3.23 7.02 22.22
C LEU A 196 -2.65 8.28 21.57
N GLU A 197 -3.31 9.41 21.82
CA GLU A 197 -2.61 10.68 21.93
C GLU A 197 -1.42 10.42 22.84
N ARG A 198 -0.20 10.39 22.28
CA ARG A 198 1.00 10.33 23.12
C ARG A 198 1.17 11.70 23.73
N THR A 199 1.11 11.70 25.06
CA THR A 199 1.45 12.78 25.95
C THR A 199 2.81 13.39 25.56
N SER A 200 2.81 14.72 25.52
CA SER A 200 3.93 15.61 25.25
C SER A 200 5.24 15.20 25.91
N VAL A 201 6.32 15.17 25.11
CA VAL A 201 7.66 15.51 25.59
C VAL A 201 8.15 16.67 24.72
N GLU A 202 8.49 17.77 25.40
CA GLU A 202 8.77 19.08 24.83
C GLU A 202 10.08 19.13 24.01
N ASN A 203 10.01 19.93 22.93
CA ASN A 203 11.09 20.54 22.11
C ASN A 203 11.76 19.60 21.07
N ALA A 204 11.91 19.93 19.78
CA ALA A 204 11.78 21.22 19.07
C ALA A 204 11.40 20.99 17.58
N ASP A 205 10.53 21.86 17.07
CA ASP A 205 10.28 22.23 15.66
C ASP A 205 10.61 21.22 14.55
N GLU A 206 9.69 20.28 14.30
CA GLU A 206 9.47 19.76 12.95
C GLU A 206 8.01 19.99 12.57
N VAL A 207 7.79 20.95 11.66
CA VAL A 207 6.47 21.20 11.07
C VAL A 207 6.16 20.03 10.13
N GLU A 208 5.38 19.05 10.62
CA GLU A 208 4.89 17.94 9.81
C GLU A 208 4.01 18.48 8.66
N THR A 209 4.51 18.42 7.42
CA THR A 209 3.74 18.84 6.25
C THR A 209 2.81 17.73 5.79
N PHE A 210 1.54 17.78 6.19
CA PHE A 210 0.50 16.94 5.59
C PHE A 210 0.28 17.35 4.12
N ALA A 211 0.27 16.38 3.19
CA ALA A 211 0.07 16.65 1.76
C ALA A 211 -1.38 16.42 1.34
N ASN A 212 -1.92 17.34 0.53
CA ASN A 212 -3.16 17.10 -0.20
C ASN A 212 -2.87 16.15 -1.37
N ILE A 213 -3.67 15.10 -1.53
CA ILE A 213 -3.53 14.09 -2.58
C ILE A 213 -4.89 13.90 -3.27
N LEU A 214 -4.88 13.77 -4.59
CA LEU A 214 -6.06 13.38 -5.37
C LEU A 214 -5.71 12.13 -6.17
N SER A 215 -6.41 11.03 -5.95
CA SER A 215 -6.19 9.74 -6.61
C SER A 215 -6.91 9.66 -7.96
N GLN A 216 -6.49 8.72 -8.81
CA GLN A 216 -7.20 8.41 -10.04
C GLN A 216 -8.59 7.84 -9.72
N ASN A 217 -9.65 8.33 -10.39
CA ASN A 217 -11.00 7.84 -10.18
C ASN A 217 -11.10 6.36 -10.59
N PHE A 218 -11.86 5.55 -9.83
CA PHE A 218 -12.06 4.13 -10.13
C PHE A 218 -13.55 3.74 -10.07
N PRO A 219 -14.07 3.04 -11.09
CA PRO A 219 -13.39 2.66 -12.35
C PRO A 219 -13.10 3.86 -13.27
N ASN A 220 -12.12 3.73 -14.18
CA ASN A 220 -11.83 4.66 -15.27
C ASN A 220 -11.29 3.87 -16.49
N PRO A 221 -12.00 3.78 -17.64
CA PRO A 221 -13.31 4.39 -17.90
C PRO A 221 -14.43 3.86 -17.00
N PHE A 222 -15.49 4.63 -16.80
CA PHE A 222 -16.70 4.18 -16.08
C PHE A 222 -17.97 4.37 -16.90
N VAL A 223 -18.99 3.55 -16.61
CA VAL A 223 -20.29 3.54 -17.32
C VAL A 223 -21.40 4.19 -16.49
N ALA A 224 -21.53 3.85 -15.21
CA ALA A 224 -22.63 4.31 -14.35
C ALA A 224 -22.16 5.29 -13.26
N SER A 225 -21.10 4.93 -12.55
CA SER A 225 -20.51 5.79 -11.52
C SER A 225 -19.02 5.49 -11.35
N THR A 226 -18.32 6.41 -10.71
CA THR A 226 -16.91 6.28 -10.34
C THR A 226 -16.70 6.87 -8.95
N MET A 227 -15.72 6.34 -8.22
CA MET A 227 -15.29 6.88 -6.94
C MET A 227 -14.05 7.75 -7.14
N ILE A 228 -14.05 8.95 -6.58
CA ILE A 228 -12.93 9.87 -6.57
C ILE A 228 -12.39 9.92 -5.14
N SER A 229 -11.22 9.32 -4.93
CA SER A 229 -10.55 9.29 -3.62
C SER A 229 -9.51 10.40 -3.50
N PHE A 230 -9.34 10.92 -2.29
CA PHE A 230 -8.41 12.01 -1.98
C PHE A 230 -8.02 11.99 -0.50
N SER A 231 -6.89 12.61 -0.19
CA SER A 231 -6.43 12.88 1.17
C SER A 231 -6.22 14.38 1.34
N LEU A 232 -6.57 14.91 2.51
CA LEU A 232 -6.45 16.33 2.79
C LEU A 232 -5.44 16.57 3.90
N ASN A 233 -4.69 17.66 3.78
CA ASN A 233 -4.03 18.25 4.92
C ASN A 233 -5.10 18.62 5.96
N PRO A 234 -4.91 18.29 7.26
CA PRO A 234 -5.86 18.63 8.32
C PRO A 234 -6.27 20.11 8.36
N ASN A 235 -5.37 21.02 7.97
CA ASN A 235 -5.61 22.46 7.90
C ASN A 235 -6.51 22.87 6.73
N ASP A 236 -6.64 22.03 5.70
CA ASP A 236 -7.38 22.35 4.47
C ASP A 236 -8.81 21.80 4.44
N GLY A 237 -9.17 20.93 5.40
CA GLY A 237 -10.44 20.20 5.45
C GLY A 237 -11.69 21.07 5.32
N LYS A 238 -11.67 22.30 5.86
CA LYS A 238 -12.82 23.23 5.80
C LYS A 238 -13.03 23.90 4.44
N SER A 239 -12.01 23.90 3.58
CA SER A 239 -12.02 24.59 2.27
C SER A 239 -12.04 23.64 1.08
N ALA A 240 -11.95 22.34 1.36
CA ALA A 240 -11.76 21.31 0.35
C ALA A 240 -13.05 21.03 -0.44
N ARG A 241 -12.92 21.03 -1.76
CA ARG A 241 -13.99 20.62 -2.68
C ARG A 241 -13.45 19.85 -3.87
N ILE A 242 -14.26 18.94 -4.39
CA ILE A 242 -14.03 18.26 -5.66
C ILE A 242 -14.89 18.91 -6.73
N GLU A 243 -14.25 19.48 -7.75
CA GLU A 243 -14.91 20.12 -8.89
C GLU A 243 -14.70 19.30 -10.16
N ILE A 244 -15.74 19.15 -10.98
CA ILE A 244 -15.69 18.38 -12.23
C ILE A 244 -15.92 19.31 -13.41
N PHE A 245 -15.12 19.17 -14.47
CA PHE A 245 -15.13 20.02 -15.66
C PHE A 245 -15.13 19.20 -16.96
N ASN A 246 -15.72 19.75 -18.02
CA ASN A 246 -15.53 19.24 -19.38
C ASN A 246 -14.26 19.82 -20.03
N VAL A 247 -13.93 19.35 -21.25
CA VAL A 247 -12.75 19.83 -22.01
C VAL A 247 -12.77 21.31 -22.37
N LYS A 248 -13.93 21.98 -22.29
CA LYS A 248 -14.07 23.43 -22.50
C LYS A 248 -13.88 24.23 -21.20
N GLY A 249 -13.55 23.57 -20.09
CA GLY A 249 -13.40 24.20 -18.77
C GLY A 249 -14.74 24.54 -18.09
N GLN A 250 -15.87 24.06 -18.61
CA GLN A 250 -17.17 24.32 -17.98
C GLN A 250 -17.38 23.39 -16.79
N LYS A 251 -17.70 23.96 -15.62
CA LYS A 251 -17.99 23.20 -14.40
C LYS A 251 -19.29 22.42 -14.54
N ILE A 252 -19.21 21.10 -14.36
CA ILE A 252 -20.30 20.14 -14.47
C ILE A 252 -20.93 19.86 -13.11
N ARG A 253 -20.09 19.64 -12.09
CA ARG A 253 -20.51 19.27 -10.75
C ARG A 253 -19.49 19.69 -9.70
N GLU A 254 -19.94 19.85 -8.46
CA GLU A 254 -19.11 20.18 -7.31
C GLU A 254 -19.56 19.36 -6.09
N TYR A 255 -18.60 18.91 -5.30
CA TYR A 255 -18.80 18.24 -4.02
C TYR A 255 -18.03 18.99 -2.94
N GLN A 256 -18.73 19.41 -1.88
CA GLN A 256 -18.09 19.86 -0.65
C GLN A 256 -17.55 18.63 0.09
N VAL A 257 -16.33 18.74 0.62
CA VAL A 257 -15.69 17.65 1.36
C VAL A 257 -15.84 17.88 2.85
N SER A 258 -16.37 16.90 3.56
CA SER A 258 -16.47 16.91 5.02
C SER A 258 -15.14 16.53 5.68
N SER A 259 -14.91 17.00 6.91
CA SER A 259 -13.74 16.59 7.70
C SER A 259 -13.71 15.06 7.84
N GLY A 260 -12.56 14.43 7.58
CA GLY A 260 -12.37 12.97 7.61
C GLY A 260 -12.94 12.21 6.40
N GLN A 261 -13.60 12.89 5.47
CA GLN A 261 -14.03 12.27 4.22
C GLN A 261 -12.82 12.06 3.30
N THR A 262 -12.72 10.86 2.73
CA THR A 262 -11.58 10.45 1.87
C THR A 262 -12.01 10.10 0.44
N SER A 263 -13.30 10.16 0.14
CA SER A 263 -13.83 9.91 -1.21
C SER A 263 -15.21 10.51 -1.44
N ILE A 264 -15.55 10.70 -2.72
CA ILE A 264 -16.89 10.99 -3.21
C ILE A 264 -17.26 10.06 -4.38
N VAL A 265 -18.57 9.85 -4.60
CA VAL A 265 -19.07 9.09 -5.75
C VAL A 265 -19.65 10.05 -6.78
N PHE A 266 -19.18 9.94 -8.02
CA PHE A 266 -19.70 10.65 -9.18
C PHE A 266 -20.50 9.70 -10.08
N ASP A 267 -21.76 10.04 -10.36
CA ASP A 267 -22.73 9.20 -11.08
C ASP A 267 -22.93 9.61 -12.55
N GLY A 268 -22.00 10.42 -13.10
CA GLY A 268 -22.09 10.88 -14.49
C GLY A 268 -23.23 11.86 -14.76
N LYS A 269 -23.76 12.55 -13.73
CA LYS A 269 -24.79 13.60 -13.89
C LYS A 269 -24.26 14.98 -13.52
N ASP A 270 -24.78 16.01 -14.18
CA ASP A 270 -24.55 17.41 -13.81
C ASP A 270 -25.30 17.83 -12.54
N ASN A 271 -25.12 19.08 -12.10
CA ASN A 271 -25.82 19.65 -10.94
C ASN A 271 -27.36 19.69 -11.07
N ARG A 272 -27.93 19.48 -12.26
CA ARG A 272 -29.38 19.40 -12.51
C ARG A 272 -29.88 17.96 -12.55
N GLY A 273 -29.02 16.99 -12.26
CA GLY A 273 -29.35 15.57 -12.32
C GLY A 273 -29.43 15.01 -13.74
N LYS A 274 -28.98 15.75 -14.76
CA LYS A 274 -28.99 15.30 -16.15
C LYS A 274 -27.72 14.50 -16.45
N LYS A 275 -27.85 13.34 -17.08
CA LYS A 275 -26.71 12.54 -17.56
C LYS A 275 -25.87 13.33 -18.56
N ILE A 276 -24.56 13.30 -18.39
CA ILE A 276 -23.61 13.95 -19.31
C ILE A 276 -23.19 13.00 -20.44
N ALA A 277 -22.53 13.53 -21.47
CA ALA A 277 -22.08 12.75 -22.62
C ALA A 277 -20.88 11.86 -22.27
N ALA A 278 -20.70 10.75 -22.99
CA ALA A 278 -19.44 10.01 -22.98
C ALA A 278 -18.28 10.91 -23.45
N GLY A 279 -17.08 10.65 -22.95
CA GLY A 279 -15.89 11.43 -23.31
C GLY A 279 -14.97 11.72 -22.14
N ILE A 280 -14.04 12.65 -22.37
CA ILE A 280 -13.02 13.04 -21.41
C ILE A 280 -13.54 14.18 -20.54
N TYR A 281 -13.33 14.04 -19.24
CA TYR A 281 -13.60 15.05 -18.23
C TYR A 281 -12.39 15.20 -17.31
N PHE A 282 -12.36 16.30 -16.57
CA PHE A 282 -11.35 16.56 -15.55
C PHE A 282 -12.04 16.73 -14.21
N TYR A 283 -11.39 16.29 -13.15
CA TYR A 283 -11.82 16.57 -11.79
C TYR A 283 -10.65 17.12 -11.00
N LYS A 284 -10.96 17.99 -10.06
CA LYS A 284 -10.01 18.82 -9.36
C LYS A 284 -10.29 18.80 -7.88
N LEU A 285 -9.27 18.52 -7.08
CA LEU A 285 -9.25 18.85 -5.66
C LEU A 285 -8.80 20.29 -5.53
N HIS A 286 -9.63 21.09 -4.88
CA HIS A 286 -9.34 22.47 -4.59
C HIS A 286 -9.40 22.71 -3.08
N THR A 287 -8.31 23.21 -2.51
CA THR A 287 -8.22 23.74 -1.15
C THR A 287 -7.74 25.20 -1.21
N ASN A 288 -7.54 25.86 -0.07
CA ASN A 288 -6.95 27.20 -0.03
C ASN A 288 -5.47 27.21 -0.48
N THR A 289 -4.76 26.11 -0.26
CA THR A 289 -3.31 25.99 -0.47
C THR A 289 -2.94 25.25 -1.74
N VAL A 290 -3.81 24.36 -2.23
CA VAL A 290 -3.49 23.41 -3.29
C VAL A 290 -4.63 23.25 -4.30
N GLN A 291 -4.23 23.05 -5.56
CA GLN A 291 -5.11 22.62 -6.63
C GLN A 291 -4.47 21.43 -7.36
N ILE A 292 -5.13 20.26 -7.32
CA ILE A 292 -4.66 19.05 -8.01
C ILE A 292 -5.73 18.62 -9.00
N VAL A 293 -5.34 18.34 -10.24
CA VAL A 293 -6.26 17.98 -11.34
C VAL A 293 -5.93 16.59 -11.86
N LYS A 294 -6.95 15.77 -12.09
CA LYS A 294 -6.85 14.49 -12.80
C LYS A 294 -7.92 14.37 -13.88
N ARG A 295 -7.69 13.44 -14.80
CA ARG A 295 -8.55 13.19 -15.97
C ARG A 295 -9.37 11.93 -15.74
N MET A 296 -10.63 11.91 -16.14
CA MET A 296 -11.50 10.73 -16.14
C MET A 296 -12.16 10.53 -17.52
N ILE A 297 -12.55 9.30 -17.81
CA ILE A 297 -13.17 8.89 -19.07
C ILE A 297 -14.53 8.24 -18.76
N ILE A 298 -15.57 8.70 -19.45
CA ILE A 298 -16.91 8.13 -19.40
C ILE A 298 -17.15 7.33 -20.68
N SER A 299 -17.38 6.03 -20.53
CA SER A 299 -17.80 5.13 -21.60
C SER A 299 -19.31 4.91 -21.53
N ARG A 300 -19.99 4.81 -22.67
CA ARG A 300 -21.40 4.41 -22.73
C ARG A 300 -21.53 2.95 -23.09
#